data_AF-A0A8R1V664-F1
#
_entry.id   AF-A0A8R1V664-F1
#
_cell.length_a   1.000
_cell.length_b   1.000
_cell.length_c   1.000
_cell.angle_alpha   90.00
_cell.angle_beta   90.00
_cell.angle_gamma   90.00
#
_symmetry.space_group_name_H-M   'P 1'
#
loop_
_entity.id
_entity.type
_entity.pdbx_description
1 polymer ?
#
loop_
_entity_poly.entity_id
_entity_poly.type
_entity_poly.pdbx_seq_one_letter_code
_entity_poly.pdbx_strand_id
1 'polypeptide(L)'
;MSRLLLLVLLPFISGESENEIGEIVLSPHGMGKDHTQRVVLPVSNGHIPPLPCVLLNAGAHEHGQTFTKGNFHYMCNNGTAEVVACIAEDSSVIQLGRTFVRNGIRHKCNVNGDSVTYEQESMCFENGIHYNVGDSFRNGSFKLTCGRDGVAIEGCYLQNEATGILAPGESRIVGKYRHECEKVAEGKVRYTVKVVGCVKDDRVFNVGQVFTDKHIRYQCQLDGTLNVMGCVDEGGMFIELGRDLLVNGMVHRCYKIDRTTFFHKFACDSDRLDVCIANSIVPRFRRSVS
;
A
#
# COMPACT_ATOMS: atom_id res chain seq x y z
N MET A 1 6.99 -7.66 -121.00
CA MET A 1 8.01 -8.73 -121.03
C MET A 1 8.96 -8.53 -119.85
N SER A 2 9.19 -9.58 -119.05
CA SER A 2 10.43 -9.96 -118.31
C SER A 2 11.51 -8.88 -118.09
N ARG A 3 12.14 -8.67 -116.92
CA ARG A 3 12.60 -9.59 -115.87
C ARG A 3 12.86 -8.87 -114.54
N LEU A 4 12.72 -9.68 -113.49
CA LEU A 4 13.40 -9.70 -112.19
C LEU A 4 14.84 -9.14 -112.18
N LEU A 5 15.20 -8.37 -111.14
CA LEU A 5 16.44 -8.62 -110.37
C LEU A 5 16.34 -8.03 -108.94
N LEU A 6 16.66 -8.90 -107.97
CA LEU A 6 16.77 -8.64 -106.54
C LEU A 6 18.10 -7.94 -106.23
N LEU A 7 18.10 -6.95 -105.33
CA LEU A 7 19.28 -6.58 -104.54
C LEU A 7 18.82 -5.99 -103.20
N VAL A 8 19.02 -6.80 -102.16
CA VAL A 8 18.82 -6.45 -100.75
C VAL A 8 20.12 -5.80 -100.25
N LEU A 9 20.03 -4.58 -99.73
CA LEU A 9 21.10 -3.93 -98.97
C LEU A 9 20.49 -3.40 -97.66
N LEU A 10 20.91 -4.02 -96.55
CA LEU A 10 20.64 -3.61 -95.17
C LEU A 10 21.35 -2.28 -94.86
N PRO A 11 20.73 -1.34 -94.14
CA PRO A 11 21.47 -0.37 -93.37
C PRO A 11 21.79 -0.93 -91.98
N PHE A 12 23.06 -0.78 -91.60
CA PHE A 12 23.58 -0.91 -90.25
C PHE A 12 22.75 -0.05 -89.28
N ILE A 13 22.18 -0.68 -88.25
CA ILE A 13 21.75 0.02 -87.05
C ILE A 13 22.89 -0.14 -86.05
N SER A 14 23.64 0.96 -85.85
CA SER A 14 24.56 1.09 -84.73
C SER A 14 23.75 1.05 -83.44
N GLY A 15 23.88 -0.04 -82.67
CA GLY A 15 23.42 -0.08 -81.29
C GLY A 15 24.38 0.73 -80.43
N GLU A 16 24.05 2.00 -80.21
CA GLU A 16 24.58 2.76 -79.08
C GLU A 16 23.85 2.25 -77.83
N SER A 17 24.54 1.42 -77.06
CA SER A 17 24.17 1.08 -75.69
C SER A 17 24.45 2.31 -74.81
N GLU A 18 23.50 3.25 -74.77
CA GLU A 18 23.49 4.28 -73.72
C GLU A 18 23.36 3.57 -72.36
N ASN A 19 24.44 3.62 -71.60
CA ASN A 19 24.47 3.16 -70.22
C ASN A 19 23.74 4.23 -69.40
N GLU A 20 22.41 4.19 -69.35
CA GLU A 20 21.60 5.09 -68.51
C GLU A 20 21.91 4.80 -67.03
N ILE A 21 22.78 5.63 -66.44
CA ILE A 21 22.98 5.67 -65.00
C ILE A 21 21.78 6.40 -64.42
N GLY A 22 20.77 5.65 -63.97
CA GLY A 22 19.65 6.21 -63.21
C GLY A 22 20.10 6.60 -61.80
N GLU A 23 19.41 7.54 -61.16
CA GLU A 23 19.62 7.89 -59.76
C GLU A 23 18.31 7.78 -58.97
N ILE A 24 18.38 7.25 -57.75
CA ILE A 24 17.26 7.24 -56.80
C ILE A 24 17.56 8.24 -55.71
N VAL A 25 16.68 9.22 -55.52
CA VAL A 25 16.78 10.21 -54.44
C VAL A 25 15.82 9.83 -53.31
N LEU A 26 16.37 9.43 -52.18
CA LEU A 26 15.62 9.17 -50.94
C LEU A 26 15.67 10.40 -50.04
N SER A 27 14.52 10.84 -49.55
CA SER A 27 14.41 11.94 -48.59
C SER A 27 13.73 11.44 -47.32
N PRO A 28 14.01 12.06 -46.16
CA PRO A 28 13.30 11.72 -44.93
C PRO A 28 11.79 11.79 -45.12
N HIS A 29 11.05 10.88 -44.47
CA HIS A 29 9.59 10.86 -44.54
C HIS A 29 9.00 12.25 -44.22
N GLY A 30 8.11 12.74 -45.09
CA GLY A 30 7.47 14.05 -44.99
C GLY A 30 8.30 15.22 -45.51
N MET A 31 9.50 14.99 -46.04
CA MET A 31 10.36 16.01 -46.65
C MET A 31 10.37 15.92 -48.18
N GLY A 32 10.67 17.05 -48.83
CA GLY A 32 10.84 17.12 -50.27
C GLY A 32 12.22 16.61 -50.74
N LYS A 33 12.34 16.37 -52.05
CA LYS A 33 13.56 15.88 -52.70
C LYS A 33 14.81 16.74 -52.46
N ASP A 34 14.63 18.05 -52.22
CA ASP A 34 15.72 19.01 -52.06
C ASP A 34 16.21 19.12 -50.61
N HIS A 35 15.67 18.30 -49.70
CA HIS A 35 16.07 18.29 -48.30
C HIS A 35 17.57 17.98 -48.15
N THR A 36 18.19 18.57 -47.14
CA THR A 36 19.65 18.48 -46.92
C THR A 36 20.09 17.09 -46.48
N GLN A 37 19.23 16.33 -45.80
CA GLN A 37 19.47 14.95 -45.36
C GLN A 37 19.03 13.89 -46.40
N ARG A 38 18.95 14.25 -47.69
CA ARG A 38 18.64 13.28 -48.75
C ARG A 38 19.83 12.36 -49.03
N VAL A 39 19.54 11.16 -49.52
CA VAL A 39 20.53 10.19 -50.01
C VAL A 39 20.30 9.96 -51.49
N VAL A 40 21.36 10.01 -52.30
CA VAL A 40 21.33 9.73 -53.74
C VAL A 40 22.01 8.39 -53.96
N LEU A 41 21.29 7.44 -54.54
CA LEU A 41 21.78 6.10 -54.85
C LEU A 41 21.96 5.95 -56.36
N PRO A 42 23.15 5.54 -56.84
CA PRO A 42 23.34 5.25 -58.25
C PRO A 42 22.64 3.94 -58.62
N VAL A 43 21.96 3.93 -59.76
CA VAL A 43 21.40 2.74 -60.41
C VAL A 43 22.34 2.37 -61.55
N SER A 44 22.86 1.15 -61.51
CA SER A 44 23.79 0.65 -62.54
C SER A 44 23.19 -0.59 -63.20
N ASN A 45 23.06 -0.57 -64.53
CA ASN A 45 22.56 -1.70 -65.33
C ASN A 45 21.18 -2.23 -64.87
N GLY A 46 20.29 -1.34 -64.41
CA GLY A 46 18.97 -1.71 -63.87
C GLY A 46 18.99 -2.38 -62.50
N HIS A 47 20.17 -2.53 -61.86
CA HIS A 47 20.27 -3.05 -60.51
C HIS A 47 20.11 -1.92 -59.48
N ILE A 48 19.12 -2.06 -58.61
CA ILE A 48 18.85 -1.13 -57.52
C ILE A 48 19.55 -1.66 -56.26
N PRO A 49 20.48 -0.90 -55.65
CA PRO A 49 21.11 -1.31 -54.41
C PRO A 49 20.07 -1.36 -53.26
N PRO A 50 20.31 -2.15 -52.19
CA PRO A 50 19.44 -2.16 -51.03
C PRO A 50 19.21 -0.75 -50.50
N LEU A 51 17.95 -0.39 -50.34
CA LEU A 51 17.57 0.96 -49.95
C LEU A 51 17.93 1.18 -48.46
N PRO A 52 18.63 2.27 -48.11
CA PRO A 52 18.81 2.68 -46.74
C PRO A 52 17.54 3.34 -46.19
N CYS A 53 17.41 3.32 -44.88
CA CYS A 53 16.35 4.00 -44.15
C CYS A 53 16.79 5.43 -43.87
N VAL A 54 16.09 6.41 -44.44
CA VAL A 54 16.41 7.84 -44.30
C VAL A 54 15.40 8.48 -43.35
N LEU A 55 15.88 8.90 -42.18
CA LEU A 55 15.04 9.38 -41.09
C LEU A 55 15.44 10.77 -40.65
N LEU A 56 14.42 11.61 -40.46
CA LEU A 56 14.62 12.96 -39.96
C LEU A 56 15.26 12.90 -38.57
N ASN A 57 16.35 13.65 -38.40
CA ASN A 57 17.16 13.75 -37.17
C ASN A 57 17.87 12.46 -36.72
N ALA A 58 17.76 11.35 -37.46
CA ALA A 58 18.50 10.11 -37.18
C ALA A 58 19.51 9.77 -38.29
N GLY A 59 19.39 10.41 -39.46
CA GLY A 59 20.31 10.20 -40.58
C GLY A 59 19.90 9.04 -41.48
N ALA A 60 20.86 8.50 -42.20
CA ALA A 60 20.67 7.36 -43.10
C ALA A 60 21.28 6.10 -42.48
N HIS A 61 20.53 5.00 -42.53
CA HIS A 61 20.94 3.70 -42.04
C HIS A 61 20.91 2.67 -43.16
N GLU A 62 22.00 1.93 -43.35
CA GLU A 62 22.12 0.92 -44.41
C GLU A 62 21.13 -0.24 -44.19
N HIS A 63 20.77 -0.94 -45.27
CA HIS A 63 20.00 -2.18 -45.14
C HIS A 63 20.72 -3.18 -44.21
N GLY A 64 20.00 -3.73 -43.23
CA GLY A 64 20.52 -4.61 -42.18
C GLY A 64 21.09 -3.88 -40.96
N GLN A 65 21.30 -2.55 -41.03
CA GLN A 65 21.77 -1.78 -39.88
C GLN A 65 20.66 -1.59 -38.85
N THR A 66 21.02 -1.63 -37.56
CA THR A 66 20.12 -1.29 -36.45
C THR A 66 20.46 0.08 -35.85
N PHE A 67 19.44 0.73 -35.29
CA PHE A 67 19.59 2.04 -34.65
C PHE A 67 18.46 2.30 -33.65
N THR A 68 18.67 3.21 -32.71
CA THR A 68 17.67 3.59 -31.70
C THR A 68 17.18 5.01 -31.93
N LYS A 69 15.87 5.22 -31.86
CA LYS A 69 15.26 6.56 -31.89
C LYS A 69 14.14 6.63 -30.87
N GLY A 70 14.31 7.48 -29.86
CA GLY A 70 13.40 7.54 -28.71
C GLY A 70 13.39 6.20 -27.97
N ASN A 71 12.18 5.68 -27.68
CA ASN A 71 12.00 4.43 -26.93
C ASN A 71 11.92 3.19 -27.82
N PHE A 72 12.43 3.25 -29.05
CA PHE A 72 12.32 2.17 -30.02
C PHE A 72 13.66 1.87 -30.67
N HIS A 73 13.96 0.58 -30.77
CA HIS A 73 15.08 0.05 -31.52
C HIS A 73 14.57 -0.46 -32.87
N TYR A 74 15.21 -0.04 -33.94
CA TYR A 74 14.82 -0.31 -35.32
C TYR A 74 15.86 -1.15 -36.03
N MET A 75 15.41 -1.93 -37.00
CA MET A 75 16.23 -2.55 -38.03
C MET A 75 15.82 -1.97 -39.38
N CYS A 76 16.80 -1.52 -40.17
CA CYS A 76 16.52 -1.07 -41.51
C CYS A 76 16.38 -2.27 -42.46
N ASN A 77 15.19 -2.44 -43.02
CA ASN A 77 14.87 -3.48 -43.98
C ASN A 77 14.50 -2.85 -45.33
N ASN A 78 15.53 -2.57 -46.13
CA ASN A 78 15.40 -2.17 -47.54
C ASN A 78 14.49 -0.94 -47.72
N GLY A 79 14.81 0.14 -47.02
CA GLY A 79 14.08 1.41 -47.02
C GLY A 79 13.02 1.51 -45.93
N THR A 80 12.62 0.40 -45.32
CA THR A 80 11.63 0.37 -44.24
C THR A 80 12.31 0.21 -42.88
N ALA A 81 12.10 1.15 -41.96
CA ALA A 81 12.57 1.03 -40.60
C ALA A 81 11.54 0.25 -39.76
N GLU A 82 11.85 -0.99 -39.41
CA GLU A 82 10.98 -1.87 -38.63
C GLU A 82 11.38 -1.83 -37.15
N VAL A 83 10.41 -1.66 -36.25
CA VAL A 83 10.67 -1.72 -34.80
C VAL A 83 10.94 -3.17 -34.40
N VAL A 84 12.09 -3.43 -33.78
CA VAL A 84 12.50 -4.76 -33.33
C VAL A 84 12.51 -4.91 -31.80
N ALA A 85 12.51 -3.81 -31.06
CA ALA A 85 12.38 -3.79 -29.61
C ALA A 85 11.98 -2.39 -29.11
N CYS A 86 11.47 -2.30 -27.88
CA CYS A 86 11.38 -1.05 -27.14
C CYS A 86 12.60 -0.87 -26.23
N ILE A 87 12.96 0.38 -25.95
CA ILE A 87 14.07 0.77 -25.08
C ILE A 87 13.50 1.61 -23.94
N ALA A 88 13.73 1.18 -22.70
CA ALA A 88 13.38 1.97 -21.52
C ALA A 88 14.44 3.05 -21.24
N GLU A 89 14.12 3.97 -20.34
CA GLU A 89 14.98 5.12 -19.99
C GLU A 89 16.34 4.71 -19.41
N ASP A 90 16.40 3.57 -18.74
CA ASP A 90 17.64 2.97 -18.24
C ASP A 90 18.41 2.16 -19.30
N SER A 91 18.05 2.33 -20.58
CA SER A 91 18.59 1.60 -21.74
C SER A 91 18.32 0.09 -21.74
N SER A 92 17.43 -0.41 -20.88
CA SER A 92 17.04 -1.82 -20.94
C SER A 92 16.21 -2.12 -22.20
N VAL A 93 16.52 -3.26 -22.82
CA VAL A 93 15.89 -3.72 -24.07
C VAL A 93 14.68 -4.58 -23.75
N ILE A 94 13.54 -4.22 -24.33
CA ILE A 94 12.26 -4.90 -24.16
C ILE A 94 11.88 -5.52 -25.50
N GLN A 95 11.93 -6.85 -25.57
CA GLN A 95 11.52 -7.57 -26.77
C GLN A 95 10.03 -7.30 -27.07
N LEU A 96 9.66 -7.32 -28.35
CA LEU A 96 8.28 -7.11 -28.77
C LEU A 96 7.32 -8.07 -28.05
N GLY A 97 6.18 -7.54 -27.61
CA GLY A 97 5.16 -8.28 -26.87
C GLY A 97 5.57 -8.63 -25.43
N ARG A 98 6.73 -8.18 -24.95
CA ARG A 98 7.18 -8.46 -23.58
C ARG A 98 6.84 -7.33 -22.62
N THR A 99 6.72 -7.74 -21.37
CA THR A 99 6.53 -6.87 -20.21
C THR A 99 7.52 -7.28 -19.14
N PHE A 100 8.07 -6.31 -18.43
CA PHE A 100 8.82 -6.56 -17.20
C PHE A 100 8.56 -5.46 -16.17
N VAL A 101 8.87 -5.74 -14.92
CA VAL A 101 8.74 -4.78 -13.82
C VAL A 101 10.11 -4.51 -13.24
N ARG A 102 10.47 -3.23 -13.12
CA ARG A 102 11.73 -2.79 -12.50
C ARG A 102 11.48 -1.51 -11.72
N ASN A 103 12.02 -1.43 -10.52
CA ASN A 103 11.88 -0.25 -9.64
C ASN A 103 10.42 0.22 -9.44
N GLY A 104 9.47 -0.71 -9.36
CA GLY A 104 8.05 -0.37 -9.21
C GLY A 104 7.37 0.18 -10.47
N ILE A 105 8.02 0.10 -11.63
CA ILE A 105 7.44 0.51 -12.92
C ILE A 105 7.32 -0.73 -13.80
N ARG A 106 6.13 -0.94 -14.34
CA ARG A 106 5.89 -1.93 -15.38
C ARG A 106 6.14 -1.29 -16.74
N HIS A 107 7.03 -1.90 -17.49
CA HIS A 107 7.37 -1.50 -18.86
C HIS A 107 6.77 -2.52 -19.82
N LYS A 108 5.99 -2.05 -20.80
CA LYS A 108 5.37 -2.89 -21.84
C LYS A 108 5.79 -2.44 -23.22
N CYS A 109 6.14 -3.40 -24.07
CA CYS A 109 6.36 -3.19 -25.50
C CYS A 109 5.25 -3.91 -26.28
N ASN A 110 4.16 -3.20 -26.58
CA ASN A 110 2.96 -3.79 -27.18
C ASN A 110 3.01 -3.72 -28.70
N VAL A 111 2.56 -4.78 -29.37
CA VAL A 111 2.41 -4.82 -30.83
C VAL A 111 0.92 -4.82 -31.16
N ASN A 112 0.46 -3.79 -31.85
CA ASN A 112 -0.93 -3.58 -32.24
C ASN A 112 -1.01 -3.45 -33.77
N GLY A 113 -1.21 -4.58 -34.45
CA GLY A 113 -1.11 -4.65 -35.91
C GLY A 113 0.31 -4.26 -36.37
N ASP A 114 0.39 -3.26 -37.25
CA ASP A 114 1.66 -2.75 -37.78
C ASP A 114 2.32 -1.68 -36.87
N SER A 115 1.72 -1.39 -35.71
CA SER A 115 2.21 -0.39 -34.78
C SER A 115 2.80 -1.02 -33.51
N VAL A 116 3.87 -0.43 -32.99
CA VAL A 116 4.46 -0.80 -31.71
C VAL A 116 4.34 0.37 -30.74
N THR A 117 3.84 0.12 -29.53
CA THR A 117 3.74 1.12 -28.47
C THR A 117 4.61 0.74 -27.28
N TYR A 118 5.18 1.75 -26.64
CA TYR A 118 5.88 1.62 -25.36
C TYR A 118 5.06 2.29 -24.27
N GLU A 119 4.72 1.54 -23.23
CA GLU A 119 3.89 1.99 -22.12
C GLU A 119 4.63 1.79 -20.80
N GLN A 120 4.48 2.77 -19.91
CA GLN A 120 4.96 2.71 -18.53
C GLN A 120 3.78 2.85 -17.57
N GLU A 121 3.70 1.96 -16.59
CA GLU A 121 2.67 1.98 -15.54
C GLU A 121 3.33 1.87 -14.17
N SER A 122 3.03 2.81 -13.26
CA SER A 122 3.41 2.69 -11.86
C SER A 122 2.77 1.45 -11.23
N MET A 123 3.49 0.81 -10.31
CA MET A 123 3.06 -0.35 -9.56
C MET A 123 3.57 -0.27 -8.12
N CYS A 124 2.86 -0.93 -7.21
CA CYS A 124 3.33 -1.12 -5.84
C CYS A 124 3.89 -2.53 -5.67
N PHE A 125 4.87 -2.69 -4.79
CA PHE A 125 5.43 -4.00 -4.43
C PHE A 125 5.33 -4.19 -2.92
N GLU A 126 4.52 -5.16 -2.50
CA GLU A 126 4.32 -5.49 -1.09
C GLU A 126 4.35 -7.01 -0.94
N ASN A 127 5.11 -7.51 0.05
CA ASN A 127 5.17 -8.94 0.40
C ASN A 127 5.44 -9.89 -0.79
N GLY A 128 6.26 -9.47 -1.77
CA GLY A 128 6.58 -10.29 -2.94
C GLY A 128 5.56 -10.20 -4.08
N ILE A 129 4.51 -9.40 -3.95
CA ILE A 129 3.43 -9.27 -4.92
C ILE A 129 3.44 -7.87 -5.53
N HIS A 130 3.26 -7.80 -6.86
CA HIS A 130 3.09 -6.55 -7.59
C HIS A 130 1.60 -6.20 -7.72
N TYR A 131 1.24 -4.99 -7.32
CA TYR A 131 -0.12 -4.45 -7.39
C TYR A 131 -0.19 -3.33 -8.42
N ASN A 132 -1.25 -3.32 -9.23
CA ASN A 132 -1.54 -2.22 -10.13
C ASN A 132 -2.07 -1.03 -9.34
N VAL A 133 -1.88 0.18 -9.87
CA VAL A 133 -2.53 1.37 -9.31
C VAL A 133 -4.05 1.18 -9.30
N GLY A 134 -4.67 1.41 -8.15
CA GLY A 134 -6.09 1.18 -7.89
C GLY A 134 -6.37 -0.15 -7.18
N ASP A 135 -5.42 -1.09 -7.16
CA ASP A 135 -5.61 -2.35 -6.45
C ASP A 135 -5.64 -2.10 -4.93
N SER A 136 -6.66 -2.64 -4.26
CA SER A 136 -6.74 -2.70 -2.80
C SER A 136 -6.40 -4.10 -2.30
N PHE A 137 -5.64 -4.15 -1.21
CA PHE A 137 -5.22 -5.41 -0.60
C PHE A 137 -5.12 -5.28 0.92
N ARG A 138 -5.09 -6.42 1.60
CA ARG A 138 -5.01 -6.50 3.06
C ARG A 138 -3.60 -6.86 3.49
N ASN A 139 -3.03 -6.09 4.43
CA ASN A 139 -1.82 -6.46 5.16
C ASN A 139 -2.11 -6.38 6.67
N GLY A 140 -2.25 -7.55 7.30
CA GLY A 140 -2.64 -7.65 8.71
C GLY A 140 -4.00 -7.00 9.00
N SER A 141 -3.99 -5.97 9.86
CA SER A 141 -5.18 -5.20 10.23
C SER A 141 -5.46 -4.01 9.31
N PHE A 142 -4.67 -3.80 8.26
CA PHE A 142 -4.80 -2.62 7.40
C PHE A 142 -5.39 -2.98 6.03
N LYS A 143 -6.28 -2.11 5.54
CA LYS A 143 -6.65 -2.02 4.14
C LYS A 143 -5.70 -1.04 3.48
N LEU A 144 -4.98 -1.53 2.48
CA LEU A 144 -4.00 -0.78 1.71
C LEU A 144 -4.51 -0.63 0.28
N THR A 145 -4.14 0.47 -0.36
CA THR A 145 -4.44 0.70 -1.77
C THR A 145 -3.17 1.19 -2.47
N CYS A 146 -2.89 0.60 -3.63
CA CYS A 146 -1.78 1.04 -4.46
C CYS A 146 -2.15 2.32 -5.20
N GLY A 147 -1.51 3.44 -4.85
CA GLY A 147 -1.61 4.72 -5.54
C GLY A 147 -0.45 4.94 -6.52
N ARG A 148 -0.49 6.07 -7.24
CA ARG A 148 0.60 6.49 -8.13
C ARG A 148 1.89 6.77 -7.37
N ASP A 149 1.76 7.25 -6.14
CA ASP A 149 2.87 7.61 -5.25
C ASP A 149 3.28 6.47 -4.30
N GLY A 150 2.75 5.26 -4.53
CA GLY A 150 3.04 4.07 -3.71
C GLY A 150 1.84 3.60 -2.89
N VAL A 151 2.11 2.80 -1.86
CA VAL A 151 1.07 2.18 -1.02
C VAL A 151 0.56 3.17 0.01
N ALA A 152 -0.77 3.34 0.08
CA ALA A 152 -1.44 4.15 1.08
C ALA A 152 -2.34 3.29 1.97
N ILE A 153 -2.43 3.64 3.26
CA ILE A 153 -3.38 3.02 4.21
C ILE A 153 -4.74 3.69 4.01
N GLU A 154 -5.71 2.92 3.51
CA GLU A 154 -7.09 3.37 3.32
C GLU A 154 -7.93 3.20 4.59
N GLY A 155 -7.58 2.24 5.45
CA GLY A 155 -8.30 2.02 6.70
C GLY A 155 -7.81 0.81 7.50
N CYS A 156 -8.50 0.54 8.60
CA CYS A 156 -8.23 -0.60 9.47
C CYS A 156 -9.40 -1.58 9.47
N TYR A 157 -9.12 -2.85 9.23
CA TYR A 157 -10.10 -3.93 9.42
C TYR A 157 -10.38 -4.14 10.91
N LEU A 158 -11.65 -4.20 11.27
CA LEU A 158 -12.11 -4.66 12.56
C LEU A 158 -11.66 -6.11 12.76
N GLN A 159 -11.08 -6.40 13.92
CA GLN A 159 -10.59 -7.72 14.24
C GLN A 159 -11.72 -8.75 14.13
N ASN A 160 -11.49 -9.84 13.39
CA ASN A 160 -12.45 -10.92 13.10
C ASN A 160 -13.64 -10.55 12.19
N GLU A 161 -13.63 -9.37 11.54
CA GLU A 161 -14.62 -9.02 10.52
C GLU A 161 -13.94 -8.88 9.15
N ALA A 162 -14.54 -9.45 8.12
CA ALA A 162 -14.03 -9.35 6.74
C ALA A 162 -14.36 -8.00 6.08
N THR A 163 -15.44 -7.35 6.53
CA THR A 163 -16.02 -6.17 5.87
C THR A 163 -16.02 -4.91 6.74
N GLY A 164 -15.87 -5.06 8.07
CA GLY A 164 -15.80 -3.95 8.99
C GLY A 164 -14.51 -3.15 8.80
N ILE A 165 -14.58 -2.00 8.14
CA ILE A 165 -13.44 -1.09 7.97
C ILE A 165 -13.70 0.19 8.75
N LEU A 166 -12.66 0.67 9.42
CA LEU A 166 -12.58 1.99 10.03
C LEU A 166 -11.70 2.86 9.14
N ALA A 167 -12.20 4.05 8.76
CA ALA A 167 -11.36 5.03 8.10
C ALA A 167 -10.29 5.55 9.08
N PRO A 168 -9.15 6.07 8.60
CA PRO A 168 -8.14 6.67 9.46
C PRO A 168 -8.74 7.81 10.30
N GLY A 169 -8.56 7.73 11.62
CA GLY A 169 -9.13 8.63 12.63
C GLY A 169 -10.45 8.12 13.23
N GLU A 170 -11.06 7.07 12.70
CA GLU A 170 -12.31 6.54 13.21
C GLU A 170 -12.11 5.58 14.39
N SER A 171 -13.17 5.49 15.21
CA SER A 171 -13.30 4.46 16.22
C SER A 171 -14.71 3.88 16.22
N ARG A 172 -14.85 2.63 16.65
CA ARG A 172 -16.14 1.96 16.79
C ARG A 172 -16.12 1.05 18.00
N ILE A 173 -17.22 1.01 18.73
CA ILE A 173 -17.41 0.06 19.83
C ILE A 173 -18.13 -1.16 19.28
N VAL A 174 -17.55 -2.34 19.47
CA VAL A 174 -18.16 -3.64 19.15
C VAL A 174 -18.13 -4.47 20.44
N GLY A 175 -19.32 -4.70 21.01
CA GLY A 175 -19.46 -5.30 22.34
C GLY A 175 -18.76 -4.45 23.40
N LYS A 176 -17.81 -5.05 24.12
CA LYS A 176 -17.01 -4.39 25.18
C LYS A 176 -15.67 -3.84 24.69
N TYR A 177 -15.42 -3.83 23.38
CA TYR A 177 -14.15 -3.38 22.82
C TYR A 177 -14.37 -2.14 21.96
N ARG A 178 -13.54 -1.12 22.19
CA ARG A 178 -13.38 0.04 21.33
C ARG A 178 -12.22 -0.24 20.39
N HIS A 179 -12.53 -0.33 19.11
CA HIS A 179 -11.55 -0.43 18.04
C HIS A 179 -11.25 0.98 17.53
N GLU A 180 -9.97 1.30 17.36
CA GLU A 180 -9.52 2.62 16.93
C GLU A 180 -8.51 2.48 15.79
N CYS A 181 -8.73 3.23 14.70
CA CYS A 181 -7.80 3.35 13.59
C CYS A 181 -7.10 4.71 13.70
N GLU A 182 -6.12 4.81 14.59
CA GLU A 182 -5.54 6.09 15.02
C GLU A 182 -4.54 6.66 13.99
N LYS A 183 -4.69 7.93 13.62
CA LYS A 183 -3.68 8.66 12.84
C LYS A 183 -2.54 9.08 13.77
N VAL A 184 -1.38 8.46 13.60
CA VAL A 184 -0.18 8.77 14.41
C VAL A 184 0.62 9.91 13.78
N ALA A 185 0.71 9.91 12.46
CA ALA A 185 1.32 10.97 11.65
C ALA A 185 0.71 10.92 10.24
N GLU A 186 1.13 11.83 9.37
CA GLU A 186 0.77 11.76 7.96
C GLU A 186 1.24 10.43 7.35
N GLY A 187 0.32 9.72 6.68
CA GLY A 187 0.57 8.40 6.11
C GLY A 187 0.77 7.25 7.14
N LYS A 188 0.78 7.53 8.45
CA LYS A 188 1.03 6.54 9.49
C LYS A 188 -0.18 6.32 10.37
N VAL A 189 -0.72 5.10 10.31
CA VAL A 189 -1.91 4.69 11.05
C VAL A 189 -1.56 3.56 12.02
N ARG A 190 -2.19 3.56 13.19
CA ARG A 190 -2.06 2.51 14.21
C ARG A 190 -3.44 1.97 14.56
N TYR A 191 -3.61 0.67 14.44
CA TYR A 191 -4.81 0.00 14.92
C TYR A 191 -4.67 -0.38 16.40
N THR A 192 -5.63 0.01 17.23
CA THR A 192 -5.67 -0.38 18.65
C THR A 192 -7.05 -0.89 19.06
N VAL A 193 -7.07 -1.78 20.06
CA VAL A 193 -8.30 -2.30 20.66
C VAL A 193 -8.21 -2.07 22.17
N LYS A 194 -9.21 -1.39 22.73
CA LYS A 194 -9.30 -1.06 24.16
C LYS A 194 -10.58 -1.61 24.74
N VAL A 195 -10.55 -2.15 25.96
CA VAL A 195 -11.78 -2.53 26.66
C VAL A 195 -12.54 -1.27 27.06
N VAL A 196 -13.85 -1.27 26.82
CA VAL A 196 -14.77 -0.24 27.31
C VAL A 196 -15.28 -0.68 28.68
N GLY A 197 -15.10 0.18 29.68
CA GLY A 197 -15.43 -0.11 31.07
C GLY A 197 -14.20 -0.49 31.90
N CYS A 198 -14.44 -1.08 33.07
CA CYS A 198 -13.41 -1.35 34.06
C CYS A 198 -13.15 -2.85 34.14
N VAL A 199 -11.89 -3.23 34.37
CA VAL A 199 -11.49 -4.64 34.49
C VAL A 199 -11.13 -4.94 35.93
N LYS A 200 -11.71 -6.01 36.49
CA LYS A 200 -11.33 -6.55 37.81
C LYS A 200 -11.42 -8.07 37.79
N ASP A 201 -10.31 -8.75 38.09
CA ASP A 201 -10.21 -10.22 38.12
C ASP A 201 -10.80 -10.85 36.85
N ASP A 202 -10.33 -10.37 35.68
CA ASP A 202 -10.76 -10.77 34.33
C ASP A 202 -12.24 -10.51 33.97
N ARG A 203 -13.01 -9.93 34.87
CA ARG A 203 -14.39 -9.49 34.62
C ARG A 203 -14.40 -8.03 34.16
N VAL A 204 -15.25 -7.74 33.18
CA VAL A 204 -15.43 -6.40 32.63
C VAL A 204 -16.76 -5.84 33.14
N PHE A 205 -16.71 -4.63 33.67
CA PHE A 205 -17.85 -3.90 34.21
C PHE A 205 -18.14 -2.69 33.34
N ASN A 206 -19.41 -2.46 33.02
CA ASN A 206 -19.84 -1.31 32.24
C ASN A 206 -19.58 -0.01 33.00
N VAL A 207 -19.35 1.09 32.29
CA VAL A 207 -19.23 2.42 32.90
C VAL A 207 -20.47 2.73 33.74
N GLY A 208 -20.27 3.22 34.96
CA GLY A 208 -21.32 3.50 35.94
C GLY A 208 -21.79 2.27 36.74
N GLN A 209 -21.44 1.05 36.32
CA GLN A 209 -21.84 -0.17 37.01
C GLN A 209 -21.27 -0.21 38.43
N VAL A 210 -22.14 -0.49 39.40
CA VAL A 210 -21.79 -0.71 40.81
C VAL A 210 -21.76 -2.20 41.08
N PHE A 211 -20.70 -2.65 41.73
CA PHE A 211 -20.56 -4.05 42.14
C PHE A 211 -19.80 -4.18 43.46
N THR A 212 -20.01 -5.28 44.16
CA THR A 212 -19.29 -5.62 45.38
C THR A 212 -18.37 -6.78 45.11
N ASP A 213 -17.12 -6.66 45.53
CA ASP A 213 -16.17 -7.78 45.57
C ASP A 213 -15.68 -7.95 47.01
N LYS A 214 -15.93 -9.14 47.57
CA LYS A 214 -15.83 -9.42 49.00
C LYS A 214 -16.65 -8.38 49.79
N HIS A 215 -15.99 -7.56 50.59
CA HIS A 215 -16.62 -6.51 51.39
C HIS A 215 -16.46 -5.12 50.79
N ILE A 216 -15.88 -4.94 49.60
CA ILE A 216 -15.60 -3.63 49.04
C ILE A 216 -16.55 -3.34 47.88
N ARG A 217 -17.20 -2.18 47.90
CA ARG A 217 -18.11 -1.72 46.86
C ARG A 217 -17.41 -0.77 45.91
N TYR A 218 -17.48 -1.08 44.63
CA TYR A 218 -16.85 -0.33 43.55
C TYR A 218 -17.90 0.25 42.60
N GLN A 219 -17.55 1.36 41.96
CA GLN A 219 -18.23 1.89 40.80
C GLN A 219 -17.24 2.08 39.66
N CYS A 220 -17.56 1.52 38.50
CA CYS A 220 -16.74 1.70 37.30
C CYS A 220 -16.86 3.13 36.76
N GLN A 221 -15.73 3.82 36.59
CA GLN A 221 -15.64 5.17 36.07
C GLN A 221 -15.46 5.20 34.54
N LEU A 222 -15.71 6.37 33.94
CA LEU A 222 -15.61 6.56 32.48
C LEU A 222 -14.20 6.36 31.93
N ASP A 223 -13.17 6.66 32.73
CA ASP A 223 -11.76 6.50 32.39
C ASP A 223 -11.25 5.04 32.57
N GLY A 224 -12.14 4.11 32.92
CA GLY A 224 -11.81 2.70 33.15
C GLY A 224 -11.27 2.41 34.56
N THR A 225 -11.22 3.41 35.45
CA THR A 225 -10.80 3.21 36.84
C THR A 225 -11.95 2.74 37.73
N LEU A 226 -11.62 2.05 38.82
CA LEU A 226 -12.59 1.65 39.83
C LEU A 226 -12.60 2.65 40.98
N ASN A 227 -13.72 3.36 41.16
CA ASN A 227 -13.94 4.18 42.34
C ASN A 227 -14.41 3.29 43.50
N VAL A 228 -13.75 3.38 44.65
CA VAL A 228 -14.19 2.69 45.88
C VAL A 228 -15.26 3.55 46.55
N MET A 229 -16.48 3.06 46.61
CA MET A 229 -17.59 3.76 47.26
C MET A 229 -17.56 3.57 48.78
N GLY A 230 -17.16 2.38 49.23
CA GLY A 230 -17.21 2.00 50.64
C GLY A 230 -17.16 0.49 50.80
N CYS A 231 -17.62 0.02 51.94
CA CYS A 231 -17.65 -1.39 52.29
C CYS A 231 -19.07 -1.89 52.49
N VAL A 232 -19.27 -3.20 52.38
CA VAL A 232 -20.56 -3.87 52.59
C VAL A 232 -20.32 -5.05 53.53
N ASP A 233 -21.09 -5.11 54.61
CA ASP A 233 -21.02 -6.24 55.54
C ASP A 233 -21.77 -7.47 55.01
N GLU A 234 -21.76 -8.57 55.78
CA GLU A 234 -22.44 -9.81 55.39
C GLU A 234 -23.97 -9.67 55.32
N GLY A 235 -24.55 -8.70 56.03
CA GLY A 235 -25.98 -8.40 56.02
C GLY A 235 -26.40 -7.43 54.91
N GLY A 236 -25.46 -6.93 54.10
CA GLY A 236 -25.72 -5.96 53.04
C GLY A 236 -25.70 -4.50 53.49
N MET A 237 -25.39 -4.22 54.76
CA MET A 237 -25.23 -2.86 55.28
C MET A 237 -24.04 -2.19 54.61
N PHE A 238 -24.27 -0.98 54.08
CA PHE A 238 -23.22 -0.18 53.43
C PHE A 238 -22.55 0.76 54.44
N ILE A 239 -21.22 0.79 54.41
CA ILE A 239 -20.36 1.67 55.20
C ILE A 239 -19.56 2.55 54.24
N GLU A 240 -19.76 3.86 54.30
CA GLU A 240 -19.01 4.81 53.46
C GLU A 240 -17.50 4.74 53.76
N LEU A 241 -16.65 4.92 52.74
CA LEU A 241 -15.21 4.91 52.91
C LEU A 241 -14.75 5.97 53.91
N GLY A 242 -13.96 5.58 54.89
CA GLY A 242 -13.48 6.42 55.99
C GLY A 242 -14.41 6.48 57.20
N ARG A 243 -15.59 5.83 57.15
CA ARG A 243 -16.49 5.72 58.29
C ARG A 243 -16.28 4.44 59.08
N ASP A 244 -16.46 4.61 60.39
CA ASP A 244 -16.56 3.53 61.36
C ASP A 244 -17.97 3.58 61.98
N LEU A 245 -18.59 2.42 62.18
CA LEU A 245 -19.93 2.29 62.76
C LEU A 245 -19.90 1.27 63.91
N LEU A 246 -20.62 1.54 65.00
CA LEU A 246 -20.90 0.57 66.05
C LEU A 246 -22.37 0.19 65.95
N VAL A 247 -22.64 -1.07 65.60
CA VAL A 247 -24.00 -1.60 65.44
C VAL A 247 -24.07 -2.94 66.15
N ASN A 248 -25.01 -3.10 67.09
CA ASN A 248 -25.24 -4.34 67.84
C ASN A 248 -23.97 -4.91 68.51
N GLY A 249 -23.16 -4.07 69.15
CA GLY A 249 -21.91 -4.48 69.80
C GLY A 249 -20.78 -4.87 68.82
N MET A 250 -20.96 -4.65 67.52
CA MET A 250 -19.95 -4.90 66.50
C MET A 250 -19.48 -3.58 65.89
N VAL A 251 -18.18 -3.37 65.82
CA VAL A 251 -17.58 -2.28 65.07
C VAL A 251 -17.37 -2.72 63.64
N HIS A 252 -17.85 -1.92 62.69
CA HIS A 252 -17.65 -2.07 61.25
C HIS A 252 -16.81 -0.90 60.76
N ARG A 253 -15.65 -1.19 60.19
CA ARG A 253 -14.70 -0.18 59.72
C ARG A 253 -14.48 -0.33 58.23
N CYS A 254 -14.57 0.78 57.51
CA CYS A 254 -14.18 0.85 56.11
C CYS A 254 -13.11 1.94 55.94
N TYR A 255 -11.86 1.57 55.75
CA TYR A 255 -10.76 2.54 55.70
C TYR A 255 -9.76 2.18 54.61
N LYS A 256 -8.92 3.14 54.24
CA LYS A 256 -7.90 2.98 53.21
C LYS A 256 -6.52 3.17 53.81
N ILE A 257 -5.60 2.25 53.53
CA ILE A 257 -4.18 2.41 53.77
C ILE A 257 -3.49 2.42 52.41
N ASP A 258 -2.78 3.49 52.10
CA ASP A 258 -2.19 3.75 50.78
C ASP A 258 -3.21 3.62 49.63
N ARG A 259 -3.14 2.51 48.88
CA ARG A 259 -4.02 2.20 47.75
C ARG A 259 -5.01 1.09 48.05
N THR A 260 -4.95 0.48 49.23
CA THR A 260 -5.74 -0.70 49.59
C THR A 260 -6.86 -0.32 50.55
N THR A 261 -8.09 -0.70 50.21
CA THR A 261 -9.25 -0.54 51.08
C THR A 261 -9.44 -1.79 51.93
N PHE A 262 -9.66 -1.59 53.22
CA PHE A 262 -9.87 -2.64 54.21
C PHE A 262 -11.27 -2.52 54.80
N PHE A 263 -11.93 -3.67 54.89
CA PHE A 263 -13.07 -3.86 55.77
C PHE A 263 -12.60 -4.61 57.00
N HIS A 264 -12.92 -4.10 58.19
CA HIS A 264 -12.62 -4.76 59.45
C HIS A 264 -13.86 -4.77 60.33
N LYS A 265 -14.19 -5.96 60.86
CA LYS A 265 -15.31 -6.18 61.76
C LYS A 265 -14.85 -6.87 63.03
N PHE A 266 -15.18 -6.32 64.20
CA PHE A 266 -14.82 -6.91 65.49
C PHE A 266 -15.84 -6.56 66.57
N ALA A 267 -15.95 -7.43 67.58
CA ALA A 267 -16.83 -7.20 68.73
C ALA A 267 -16.25 -6.15 69.68
N CYS A 268 -17.12 -5.36 70.29
CA CYS A 268 -16.78 -4.40 71.32
C CYS A 268 -17.82 -4.42 72.44
N ASP A 269 -17.34 -4.50 73.69
CA ASP A 269 -18.18 -4.52 74.90
C ASP A 269 -18.63 -3.11 75.34
N SER A 270 -18.23 -2.07 74.62
CA SER A 270 -18.60 -0.69 74.91
C SER A 270 -19.62 -0.18 73.91
N ASP A 271 -20.61 0.57 74.40
CA ASP A 271 -21.58 1.28 73.55
C ASP A 271 -21.01 2.53 72.87
N ARG A 272 -19.72 2.82 73.07
CA ARG A 272 -19.02 4.01 72.57
C ARG A 272 -17.98 3.63 71.51
N LEU A 273 -18.22 4.06 70.26
CA LEU A 273 -17.38 3.76 69.11
C LEU A 273 -15.92 4.24 69.27
N ASP A 274 -15.71 5.43 69.84
CA ASP A 274 -14.38 5.99 70.08
C ASP A 274 -13.55 5.11 71.02
N VAL A 275 -14.17 4.60 72.09
CA VAL A 275 -13.55 3.66 73.02
C VAL A 275 -13.19 2.35 72.32
N CYS A 276 -14.10 1.82 71.49
CA CYS A 276 -13.87 0.58 70.75
C CYS A 276 -12.70 0.69 69.77
N ILE A 277 -12.60 1.79 69.03
CA ILE A 277 -11.52 2.00 68.06
C ILE A 277 -10.18 2.15 68.78
N ALA A 278 -10.10 2.94 69.86
CA ALA A 278 -8.87 3.15 70.61
C ALA A 278 -8.29 1.84 71.17
N ASN A 279 -9.18 0.96 71.67
CA ASN A 279 -8.80 -0.34 72.22
C ASN A 279 -8.39 -1.37 71.14
N SER A 280 -8.75 -1.15 69.87
CA SER A 280 -8.40 -2.05 68.75
C SER A 280 -6.98 -1.87 68.21
N ILE A 281 -6.34 -0.73 68.47
CA ILE A 281 -4.99 -0.37 67.97
C ILE A 281 -3.88 -0.96 68.86
N VAL A 282 -4.22 -1.43 70.06
CA VAL A 282 -3.24 -2.04 70.98
C VAL A 282 -3.08 -3.53 70.63
N PRO A 283 -1.93 -3.99 70.14
CA PRO A 283 -1.68 -5.41 70.05
C PRO A 283 -1.70 -5.97 71.47
N ARG A 284 -2.72 -6.76 71.81
CA ARG A 284 -2.71 -7.61 73.00
C ARG A 284 -1.64 -8.69 72.80
N PHE A 285 -0.38 -8.32 72.98
CA PHE A 285 0.65 -9.26 73.43
C PHE A 285 0.25 -9.69 74.85
N ARG A 286 -0.68 -10.63 74.96
CA ARG A 286 -0.79 -11.44 76.17
C ARG A 286 0.46 -12.29 76.22
N ARG A 287 1.51 -11.78 76.89
CA ARG A 287 2.49 -12.66 77.53
C ARG A 287 1.71 -13.48 78.54
N SER A 288 1.50 -14.76 78.21
CA SER A 288 1.30 -15.79 79.22
C SER A 288 2.56 -15.81 80.08
N VAL A 289 2.47 -15.30 81.30
CA VAL A 289 3.42 -15.59 82.36
C VAL A 289 2.67 -16.45 83.38
N SER A 290 3.32 -17.56 83.72
CA SER A 290 2.99 -18.61 84.70
C SER A 290 1.77 -19.48 84.40
#